data_AF-A0A7Y4KSX3-F1
#
_entry.id   AF-A0A7Y4KSX3-F1
#
_cell.length_a   1.000
_cell.length_b   1.000
_cell.length_c   1.000
_cell.angle_alpha   90.00
_cell.angle_beta   90.00
_cell.angle_gamma   90.00
#
_symmetry.space_group_name_H-M   'P 1'
#
loop_
_entity.id
_entity.type
_entity.pdbx_description
1 polymer ?
#
loop_
_entity_poly.entity_id
_entity_poly.type
_entity_poly.pdbx_seq_one_letter_code
_entity_poly.pdbx_strand_id
1 'polypeptide(L)'
;MKAKDLKTLALEELIVRFRELSAKHGQLLNALNTRAANKEYKHAAAVRRELRTRGAAAEAALLGLLADPEEGTRYWAATAALRFAPSEAEATLSSLSTPASSLMGLSAAMTLDAWKNGTLPLEE
;
A
#
# COMPACT_ATOMS: atom_id res chain seq x y z
N MET A 1 7.52 13.89 -7.77
CA MET A 1 6.32 13.72 -8.61
C MET A 1 5.32 14.82 -8.24
N LYS A 2 4.80 15.57 -9.22
CA LYS A 2 3.82 16.63 -8.92
C LYS A 2 2.40 16.03 -8.99
N ALA A 3 1.48 16.50 -8.16
CA ALA A 3 0.10 16.02 -8.17
C ALA A 3 -0.61 16.23 -9.52
N LYS A 4 -0.24 17.28 -10.27
CA LYS A 4 -0.75 17.52 -11.62
C LYS A 4 -0.40 16.38 -12.59
N ASP A 5 0.76 15.76 -12.42
CA ASP A 5 1.23 14.69 -13.29
C ASP A 5 0.42 13.39 -13.09
N LEU A 6 -0.15 13.17 -11.89
CA LEU A 6 -0.96 12.00 -11.59
C LEU A 6 -2.37 12.09 -12.17
N LYS A 7 -2.95 13.30 -12.18
CA LYS A 7 -4.32 13.55 -12.66
C LYS A 7 -4.52 13.23 -14.13
N THR A 8 -3.46 13.28 -14.93
CA THR A 8 -3.50 13.03 -16.37
C THR A 8 -3.28 11.58 -16.75
N LEU A 9 -2.83 10.73 -15.82
CA LEU A 9 -2.54 9.32 -16.10
C LEU A 9 -3.82 8.50 -16.22
N ALA A 10 -3.80 7.45 -17.05
CA ALA A 10 -4.84 6.44 -17.08
C ALA A 10 -4.86 5.62 -15.77
N LEU A 11 -5.96 4.93 -15.49
CA LEU A 11 -6.09 4.12 -14.27
C LEU A 11 -5.02 3.02 -14.22
N GLU A 12 -4.80 2.34 -15.34
CA GLU A 12 -3.84 1.25 -15.48
C GLU A 12 -2.41 1.75 -15.19
N GLU A 13 -2.06 2.93 -15.67
CA GLU A 13 -0.77 3.56 -15.41
C GLU A 13 -0.59 3.93 -13.94
N LEU A 14 -1.66 4.38 -13.26
CA LEU A 14 -1.62 4.63 -11.83
C LEU A 14 -1.41 3.34 -11.03
N ILE A 15 -2.06 2.23 -11.42
CA ILE A 15 -1.89 0.93 -10.77
C ILE A 15 -0.46 0.40 -10.96
N VAL A 16 0.09 0.49 -12.17
CA VAL A 16 1.50 0.13 -12.45
C VAL A 16 2.45 0.96 -11.60
N ARG A 17 2.25 2.28 -11.54
CA ARG A 17 3.09 3.16 -10.72
C ARG A 17 2.94 2.88 -9.24
N PHE A 18 1.72 2.64 -8.75
CA PHE A 18 1.49 2.31 -7.36
C PHE A 18 2.29 1.06 -6.98
N ARG A 19 2.15 0.00 -7.78
CA ARG A 19 2.89 -1.27 -7.65
C ARG A 19 4.40 -1.06 -7.59
N GLU A 20 4.97 -0.31 -8.53
CA GLU A 20 6.43 -0.07 -8.58
C GLU A 20 6.92 0.70 -7.34
N LEU A 21 6.19 1.75 -6.95
CA LEU A 21 6.56 2.60 -5.81
C LEU A 21 6.41 1.84 -4.49
N SER A 22 5.35 1.03 -4.33
CA SER A 22 5.13 0.21 -3.14
C SER A 22 6.16 -0.91 -3.00
N ALA A 23 6.50 -1.59 -4.10
CA ALA A 23 7.55 -2.61 -4.12
C ALA A 23 8.88 -1.98 -3.68
N LYS A 24 9.27 -0.88 -4.33
CA LYS A 24 10.52 -0.18 -4.03
C LYS A 24 10.57 0.34 -2.60
N HIS A 25 9.45 0.86 -2.09
CA HIS A 25 9.34 1.23 -0.67
C HIS A 25 9.66 0.04 0.24
N GLY A 26 9.03 -1.11 0.03
CA GLY A 26 9.24 -2.30 0.84
C GLY A 26 10.68 -2.80 0.80
N GLN A 27 11.27 -2.85 -0.39
CA GLN A 27 12.67 -3.24 -0.59
C GLN A 27 13.64 -2.30 0.13
N LEU A 28 13.44 -0.98 0.00
CA LEU A 28 14.27 0.03 0.67
C LEU A 28 14.13 -0.01 2.19
N LEU A 29 12.91 -0.28 2.70
CA LEU A 29 12.71 -0.40 4.13
C LEU A 29 13.43 -1.63 4.68
N ASN A 30 13.29 -2.79 4.04
CA ASN A 30 14.01 -4.01 4.42
C ASN A 30 15.54 -3.84 4.34
N ALA A 31 16.04 -3.02 3.42
CA ALA A 31 17.46 -2.65 3.31
C ALA A 31 17.90 -1.56 4.31
N LEU A 32 17.05 -1.15 5.25
CA LEU A 32 17.29 -0.08 6.23
C LEU A 32 17.62 1.30 5.60
N ASN A 33 17.29 1.49 4.33
CA ASN A 33 17.48 2.77 3.64
C ASN A 33 16.25 3.67 3.84
N THR A 34 16.04 4.08 5.09
CA THR A 34 14.83 4.78 5.54
C THR A 34 14.60 6.11 4.83
N ARG A 35 15.66 6.85 4.50
CA ARG A 35 15.54 8.13 3.76
C ARG A 35 14.96 7.92 2.37
N ALA A 36 15.45 6.91 1.64
CA ALA A 36 14.94 6.58 0.32
C ALA A 36 13.54 5.96 0.42
N ALA A 37 13.30 5.06 1.39
CA ALA A 37 11.99 4.49 1.65
C ALA A 37 10.95 5.59 1.89
N ASN A 38 11.23 6.57 2.75
CA ASN A 38 10.33 7.70 3.01
C ASN A 38 10.01 8.54 1.77
N LYS A 39 10.91 8.61 0.78
CA LYS A 39 10.63 9.27 -0.48
C LYS A 39 9.62 8.46 -1.30
N GLU A 40 9.83 7.15 -1.43
CA GLU A 40 8.91 6.27 -2.16
C GLU A 40 7.56 6.15 -1.46
N TYR A 41 7.53 6.17 -0.11
CA TYR A 41 6.30 6.27 0.70
C TYR A 41 5.44 7.44 0.24
N LYS A 42 6.02 8.65 0.17
CA LYS A 42 5.30 9.86 -0.24
C LYS A 42 4.77 9.76 -1.67
N HIS A 43 5.50 9.08 -2.55
CA HIS A 43 5.06 8.87 -3.93
C HIS A 43 3.92 7.85 -4.01
N ALA A 44 4.02 6.70 -3.34
CA ALA A 44 2.96 5.69 -3.28
C ALA A 44 1.68 6.25 -2.64
N ALA A 45 1.80 7.00 -1.53
CA ALA A 45 0.68 7.68 -0.88
C ALA A 45 -0.02 8.69 -1.81
N ALA A 46 0.75 9.44 -2.61
CA ALA A 46 0.18 10.37 -3.59
C ALA A 46 -0.63 9.65 -4.68
N VAL A 47 -0.16 8.49 -5.15
CA VAL A 47 -0.90 7.66 -6.13
C VAL A 47 -2.17 7.07 -5.52
N ARG A 48 -2.08 6.51 -4.30
CA ARG A 48 -3.26 6.01 -3.56
C ARG A 48 -4.31 7.10 -3.39
N ARG A 49 -3.89 8.31 -3.01
CA ARG A 49 -4.78 9.46 -2.85
C ARG A 49 -5.47 9.79 -4.17
N GLU A 50 -4.74 9.82 -5.29
CA GLU A 50 -5.33 10.04 -6.61
C GLU A 50 -6.35 8.96 -6.97
N LEU A 51 -6.04 7.68 -6.78
CA LEU A 51 -6.98 6.57 -7.01
C LEU A 51 -8.26 6.75 -6.20
N ARG A 52 -8.12 7.10 -4.91
CA ARG A 52 -9.27 7.40 -4.03
C ARG A 52 -10.10 8.57 -4.55
N THR A 53 -9.48 9.64 -5.05
CA THR A 53 -10.22 10.79 -5.63
C THR A 53 -10.97 10.47 -6.91
N ARG A 54 -10.57 9.42 -7.64
CA ARG A 54 -11.26 8.93 -8.84
C ARG A 54 -12.46 8.02 -8.53
N GLY A 55 -12.67 7.68 -7.26
CA GLY A 55 -13.83 6.96 -6.78
C GLY A 55 -13.57 5.46 -6.54
N ALA A 56 -14.62 4.80 -6.02
CA ALA A 56 -14.52 3.43 -5.51
C ALA A 56 -14.03 2.41 -6.55
N ALA A 57 -14.42 2.55 -7.83
CA ALA A 57 -13.97 1.65 -8.89
C ALA A 57 -12.46 1.72 -9.14
N ALA A 58 -11.87 2.92 -9.08
CA ALA A 58 -10.42 3.10 -9.23
C ALA A 58 -9.66 2.57 -8.02
N GLU A 59 -10.21 2.74 -6.81
CA GLU A 59 -9.62 2.21 -5.58
C GLU A 59 -9.70 0.68 -5.51
N ALA A 60 -10.81 0.09 -5.96
CA ALA A 60 -11.00 -1.36 -6.02
C ALA A 60 -10.00 -2.06 -6.96
N ALA A 61 -9.45 -1.35 -7.95
CA ALA A 61 -8.39 -1.90 -8.82
C ALA A 61 -7.13 -2.30 -8.04
N LEU A 62 -6.92 -1.76 -6.82
CA LEU A 62 -5.82 -2.18 -5.93
C LEU A 62 -5.97 -3.61 -5.42
N LEU A 63 -7.17 -4.20 -5.43
CA LEU A 63 -7.37 -5.60 -5.02
C LEU A 63 -6.57 -6.58 -5.88
N GLY A 64 -6.35 -6.25 -7.16
CA GLY A 64 -5.51 -7.05 -8.05
C GLY A 64 -4.06 -7.17 -7.60
N LEU A 65 -3.61 -6.29 -6.69
CA LEU A 65 -2.24 -6.27 -6.17
C LEU A 65 -2.05 -7.07 -4.88
N LEU A 66 -3.12 -7.62 -4.28
CA LEU A 66 -3.04 -8.41 -3.05
C LEU A 66 -2.27 -9.73 -3.24
N ALA A 67 -2.16 -10.21 -4.48
CA ALA A 67 -1.40 -11.40 -4.87
C ALA A 67 -0.07 -11.07 -5.56
N ASP A 68 0.37 -9.81 -5.57
CA ASP A 68 1.63 -9.42 -6.21
C ASP A 68 2.84 -10.15 -5.59
N PRO A 69 3.88 -10.53 -6.35
CA PRO A 69 5.07 -11.18 -5.78
C PRO A 69 5.81 -10.34 -4.74
N GLU A 70 5.75 -9.00 -4.83
CA GLU A 70 6.49 -8.12 -3.92
C GLU A 70 5.72 -7.89 -2.60
N GLU A 71 6.39 -8.17 -1.46
CA GLU A 71 5.82 -7.95 -0.12
C GLU A 71 5.33 -6.51 0.09
N GLY A 72 6.13 -5.53 -0.34
CA GLY A 72 5.78 -4.12 -0.22
C GLY A 72 4.50 -3.77 -0.97
N THR A 73 4.31 -4.33 -2.16
CA THR A 73 3.09 -4.13 -2.95
C THR A 73 1.88 -4.71 -2.25
N ARG A 74 1.96 -5.98 -1.79
CA ARG A 74 0.87 -6.62 -1.06
C ARG A 74 0.50 -5.83 0.20
N TYR A 75 1.49 -5.37 0.97
CA TYR A 75 1.27 -4.58 2.18
C TYR A 75 0.51 -3.28 1.89
N TRP A 76 0.96 -2.51 0.91
CA TRP A 76 0.35 -1.23 0.55
C TRP A 76 -1.06 -1.39 -0.01
N ALA A 77 -1.27 -2.40 -0.86
CA ALA A 77 -2.58 -2.73 -1.42
C ALA A 77 -3.56 -3.15 -0.32
N ALA A 78 -3.13 -4.02 0.61
CA ALA A 78 -3.96 -4.47 1.73
C ALA A 78 -4.31 -3.32 2.66
N THR A 79 -3.34 -2.47 3.02
CA THR A 79 -3.59 -1.26 3.84
C THR A 79 -4.60 -0.32 3.19
N ALA A 80 -4.56 -0.18 1.86
CA ALA A 80 -5.56 0.58 1.11
C ALA A 80 -6.95 -0.08 1.14
N ALA A 81 -6.99 -1.40 1.02
CA ALA A 81 -8.21 -2.19 0.95
C ALA A 81 -8.98 -2.32 2.27
N LEU A 82 -8.35 -2.12 3.44
CA LEU A 82 -8.99 -2.26 4.76
C LEU A 82 -10.36 -1.58 4.87
N ARG A 83 -10.50 -0.38 4.28
CA ARG A 83 -11.73 0.42 4.38
C ARG A 83 -12.89 -0.03 3.49
N PHE A 84 -12.64 -0.86 2.48
CA PHE A 84 -13.67 -1.25 1.48
C PHE A 84 -13.74 -2.75 1.19
N ALA A 85 -12.68 -3.49 1.50
CA ALA A 85 -12.57 -4.95 1.38
C ALA A 85 -11.74 -5.50 2.57
N PRO A 86 -12.25 -5.36 3.82
CA PRO A 86 -11.50 -5.69 5.03
C PRO A 86 -11.13 -7.18 5.10
N SER A 87 -11.99 -8.09 4.63
CA SER A 87 -11.73 -9.53 4.70
C SER A 87 -10.47 -9.92 3.91
N GLU A 88 -10.35 -9.46 2.68
CA GLU A 88 -9.22 -9.72 1.80
C GLU A 88 -7.96 -9.00 2.31
N ALA A 89 -8.11 -7.75 2.74
CA ALA A 89 -7.02 -6.96 3.29
C ALA A 89 -6.41 -7.58 4.55
N GLU A 90 -7.24 -7.97 5.52
CA GLU A 90 -6.81 -8.60 6.76
C GLU A 90 -6.13 -9.94 6.50
N ALA A 91 -6.64 -10.74 5.56
CA ALA A 91 -6.02 -12.00 5.17
C ALA A 91 -4.62 -11.77 4.58
N THR A 92 -4.45 -10.79 3.70
CA THR A 92 -3.14 -10.44 3.12
C THR A 92 -2.18 -9.91 4.19
N LEU A 93 -2.62 -9.01 5.08
CA LEU A 93 -1.79 -8.50 6.18
C LEU A 93 -1.37 -9.61 7.14
N SER A 94 -2.28 -10.53 7.49
CA SER A 94 -1.99 -11.67 8.35
C SER A 94 -1.01 -12.65 7.72
N SER A 95 -1.08 -12.83 6.40
CA SER A 95 -0.12 -13.65 5.65
C SER A 95 1.26 -13.03 5.66
N LEU A 96 1.36 -11.71 5.41
CA LEU A 96 2.62 -10.97 5.45
C LEU A 96 3.26 -10.94 6.85
N SER A 97 2.46 -10.96 7.91
CA SER A 97 2.96 -10.95 9.29
C SER A 97 3.48 -12.31 9.78
N THR A 98 3.41 -13.37 8.96
CA THR A 98 3.67 -14.74 9.43
C THR A 98 4.61 -15.52 8.49
N PRO A 99 5.89 -15.72 8.88
CA PRO A 99 6.59 -15.10 10.00
C PRO A 99 6.92 -13.62 9.69
N ALA A 100 6.94 -12.77 10.72
CA ALA A 100 7.39 -11.37 10.60
C ALA A 100 8.93 -11.28 10.51
N SER A 101 9.52 -11.89 9.48
CA SER A 101 10.97 -11.93 9.24
C SER A 101 11.50 -10.69 8.52
N SER A 102 10.62 -9.80 8.05
CA SER A 102 10.96 -8.56 7.37
C SER A 102 10.33 -7.34 8.07
N LEU A 103 10.87 -6.14 7.81
CA LEU A 103 10.26 -4.90 8.30
C LEU A 103 8.88 -4.66 7.67
N MET A 104 8.65 -5.21 6.47
CA MET A 104 7.30 -5.28 5.88
C MET A 104 6.37 -6.19 6.67
N GLY A 105 6.82 -7.38 7.08
CA GLY A 105 6.03 -8.27 7.92
C GLY A 105 5.69 -7.66 9.29
N LEU A 106 6.65 -6.97 9.92
CA LEU A 106 6.39 -6.22 11.15
C LEU A 106 5.38 -5.08 10.94
N SER A 107 5.53 -4.32 9.85
CA SER A 107 4.60 -3.24 9.50
C SER A 107 3.18 -3.76 9.24
N ALA A 108 3.06 -4.92 8.58
CA ALA A 108 1.79 -5.61 8.36
C ALA A 108 1.13 -6.02 9.68
N ALA A 109 1.90 -6.60 10.61
CA ALA A 109 1.41 -6.96 11.94
C ALA A 109 0.88 -5.74 12.72
N MET A 110 1.66 -4.65 12.76
CA MET A 110 1.27 -3.42 13.44
C MET A 110 0.03 -2.77 12.82
N THR A 111 -0.08 -2.78 11.48
CA THR A 111 -1.23 -2.24 10.76
C THR A 111 -2.49 -3.05 11.03
N LEU A 112 -2.38 -4.38 11.02
CA LEU A 112 -3.49 -5.29 11.32
C LEU A 112 -3.98 -5.13 12.77
N ASP A 113 -3.05 -5.00 13.73
CA ASP A 113 -3.38 -4.74 15.13
C ASP A 113 -4.10 -3.40 15.30
N ALA A 114 -3.54 -2.33 14.72
CA ALA A 114 -4.14 -1.00 14.77
C ALA A 114 -5.54 -0.96 14.10
N TRP A 115 -5.73 -1.70 13.01
CA TRP A 115 -7.03 -1.84 12.36
C TRP A 115 -8.05 -2.53 13.28
N LYS A 116 -7.69 -3.67 13.85
CA LYS A 116 -8.57 -4.44 14.75
C LYS A 116 -8.91 -3.69 16.03
N ASN A 117 -7.99 -2.87 16.53
CA ASN A 117 -8.19 -2.06 17.73
C ASN A 117 -8.88 -0.71 17.42
N GLY A 118 -9.17 -0.40 16.15
CA GLY A 118 -9.76 0.88 15.75
C GLY A 118 -8.85 2.09 15.97
N THR A 119 -7.54 1.87 16.10
CA THR A 119 -6.52 2.90 16.33
C THR A 119 -5.73 3.26 15.07
N LEU A 120 -6.03 2.60 13.94
CA LEU A 120 -5.41 2.93 12.66
C LEU A 120 -5.80 4.36 12.27
N PRO A 121 -4.83 5.27 12.02
CA PRO A 121 -5.15 6.63 11.64
C PRO A 121 -6.00 6.66 10.36
N LEU A 122 -7.03 7.51 10.37
CA LEU A 122 -7.76 7.83 9.15
C LEU A 122 -6.81 8.61 8.23
N GLU A 123 -6.38 8.02 7.12
CA GLU A 123 -5.59 8.76 6.13
C GLU A 123 -6.45 9.90 5.53
N GLU A 124 -6.02 11.15 5.75
CA GLU A 124 -6.65 12.37 5.19
C GLU A 124 -6.57 12.45 3.66
#